data_AF-A0A0N8KCN3-F1
#
_entry.id   AF-A0A0N8KCN3-F1
#
_cell.length_a   1.000
_cell.length_b   1.000
_cell.length_c   1.000
_cell.angle_alpha   90.00
_cell.angle_beta   90.00
_cell.angle_gamma   90.00
#
_symmetry.space_group_name_H-M   'P 1'
#
loop_
_entity.id
_entity.type
_entity.pdbx_description
1 polymer ?
#
loop_
_entity_poly.entity_id
_entity_poly.type
_entity_poly.pdbx_seq_one_letter_code
_entity_poly.pdbx_strand_id
1 'polypeptide(L)'
;MNLTIMNLRASYLILFLFGFGTVFGQEIKSPNGEMQLAFSLDAAGAPTYQLNFKNKPVIKSSRLGFDLKNDSTDLIQGFQIINSSENTFDETWTPVWGEESEIRDHHQELLVELIHQASKRKMNIRFRLFDTGLGFRYEFPVQENMGHFVITEELSQFAMTGDHTAFWIPGDYDTQEYDYTESKLSEIRGLMETAITPNASQTPFSETGVQTSLMMKSTDGLYINIHEAALIDYPAMHLELDDRAMVFQSHLTPDAQGDKGYLYTPAQSPWRTVIVSDQAAEILASRITYNLNEPSKIENTSWIKPMKYVGVWWEMITGQSSWSYTDELKAVKLGETDFSQVKPNGTHGASTENVKKYIDFAAEHGFDGVLVEGWNEGWEDWFGNSKDYVFDFVTPYPDFDLDGITAYAKEKGVQMIMHHETSSSVRNYERHLDEAYQLMKDYGYPAVKSGYVGDMLPRGEYHYSQWLVNHYQYAVEKAAEYQIMVNAHEAVRPTGVARTWPNLIANESARGTEYQAFGGNKANHVTILPFTRQIGGPMDYTPGVFEMDVFNGSHVNSTLANQLALYVTMYSPLQMAADYPENYMRFPDAFQFIKDVALDWEKSLYLEAEPGYYLTIARKAKDTGEWFVGN
;
A
#
# COMPACT_ATOMS: atom_id res chain seq x y z
N MET A 1 -51.05 -83.06 30.02
CA MET A 1 -50.89 -82.93 28.55
C MET A 1 -51.24 -81.48 28.23
N ASN A 2 -50.25 -80.59 28.30
CA ASN A 2 -50.46 -79.14 28.24
C ASN A 2 -50.36 -78.66 26.80
N LEU A 3 -51.39 -77.97 26.32
CA LEU A 3 -51.37 -77.21 25.07
C LEU A 3 -50.43 -76.01 25.23
N THR A 4 -49.55 -75.81 24.25
CA THR A 4 -48.70 -74.62 24.13
C THR A 4 -49.10 -73.82 22.89
N ILE A 5 -49.42 -72.55 23.12
CA ILE A 5 -49.81 -71.54 22.14
C ILE A 5 -48.55 -71.04 21.41
N MET A 6 -48.55 -71.02 20.09
CA MET A 6 -47.51 -70.43 19.25
C MET A 6 -47.90 -68.98 18.92
N ASN A 7 -47.17 -68.00 19.47
CA ASN A 7 -47.25 -66.59 19.09
C ASN A 7 -46.18 -66.30 18.01
N LEU A 8 -46.58 -65.91 16.80
CA LEU A 8 -45.70 -65.26 15.84
C LEU A 8 -45.61 -63.78 16.18
N ARG A 9 -44.42 -63.28 16.53
CA ARG A 9 -44.09 -61.86 16.55
C ARG A 9 -43.41 -61.50 15.22
N ALA A 10 -44.03 -60.63 14.44
CA ALA A 10 -43.41 -59.96 13.31
C ALA A 10 -42.54 -58.81 13.82
N SER A 11 -41.22 -58.88 13.55
CA SER A 11 -40.28 -57.80 13.83
C SER A 11 -40.27 -56.84 12.64
N TYR A 12 -40.70 -55.59 12.85
CA TYR A 12 -40.48 -54.50 11.91
C TYR A 12 -39.05 -53.97 12.09
N LEU A 13 -38.22 -54.14 11.05
CA LEU A 13 -36.89 -53.55 10.96
C LEU A 13 -37.06 -52.12 10.42
N ILE A 14 -36.94 -51.11 11.29
CA ILE A 14 -36.91 -49.69 10.90
C ILE A 14 -35.50 -49.40 10.37
N LEU A 15 -35.36 -49.27 9.05
CA LEU A 15 -34.17 -48.75 8.40
C LEU A 15 -34.09 -47.23 8.67
N PHE A 16 -33.14 -46.82 9.51
CA PHE A 16 -32.73 -45.41 9.58
C PHE A 16 -31.91 -45.08 8.33
N LEU A 17 -32.55 -44.46 7.34
CA LEU A 17 -31.87 -43.78 6.24
C LEU A 17 -31.25 -42.50 6.79
N PHE A 18 -29.94 -42.53 7.09
CA PHE A 18 -29.15 -41.31 7.20
C PHE A 18 -29.08 -40.70 5.79
N GLY A 19 -29.95 -39.72 5.53
CA GLY A 19 -29.79 -38.84 4.39
C GLY A 19 -28.53 -38.00 4.60
N PHE A 20 -27.43 -38.37 3.95
CA PHE A 20 -26.34 -37.44 3.69
C PHE A 20 -26.92 -36.37 2.76
N GLY A 21 -27.27 -35.21 3.33
CA GLY A 21 -27.51 -34.02 2.52
C GLY A 21 -26.21 -33.69 1.80
N THR A 22 -26.16 -33.89 0.48
CA THR A 22 -25.11 -33.35 -0.36
C THR A 22 -25.23 -31.83 -0.32
N VAL A 23 -24.35 -31.17 0.40
CA VAL A 23 -24.18 -29.71 0.31
C VAL A 23 -23.65 -29.43 -1.09
N PHE A 24 -24.47 -28.82 -1.95
CA PHE A 24 -24.06 -28.39 -3.29
C PHE A 24 -23.25 -27.09 -3.17
N GLY A 25 -21.92 -27.20 -3.10
CA GLY A 25 -21.01 -26.06 -3.22
C GLY A 25 -20.80 -25.66 -4.69
N GLN A 26 -20.49 -24.39 -4.94
CA GLN A 26 -20.03 -23.90 -6.23
C GLN A 26 -18.51 -24.07 -6.28
N GLU A 27 -17.98 -24.55 -7.40
CA GLU A 27 -16.56 -24.79 -7.59
C GLU A 27 -16.11 -24.21 -8.91
N ILE A 28 -15.03 -23.42 -8.90
CA ILE A 28 -14.34 -22.96 -10.11
C ILE A 28 -12.85 -23.30 -10.03
N LYS A 29 -12.21 -23.42 -11.19
CA LYS A 29 -10.77 -23.63 -11.32
C LYS A 29 -10.12 -22.46 -12.04
N SER A 30 -8.85 -22.19 -11.76
CA SER A 30 -8.07 -21.23 -12.55
C SER A 30 -7.99 -21.70 -14.01
N PRO A 31 -7.66 -20.80 -14.94
CA PRO A 31 -7.49 -21.18 -16.34
C PRO A 31 -6.52 -22.33 -16.61
N ASN A 32 -5.41 -22.43 -15.85
CA ASN A 32 -4.48 -23.55 -15.93
C ASN A 32 -4.92 -24.81 -15.14
N GLY A 33 -5.99 -24.71 -14.34
CA GLY A 33 -6.55 -25.79 -13.53
C GLY A 33 -5.80 -26.12 -12.24
N GLU A 34 -4.74 -25.38 -11.89
CA GLU A 34 -3.94 -25.64 -10.69
C GLU A 34 -4.57 -25.07 -9.41
N MET A 35 -5.32 -23.98 -9.52
CA MET A 35 -6.08 -23.41 -8.42
C MET A 35 -7.52 -23.92 -8.45
N GLN A 36 -8.10 -24.14 -7.27
CA GLN A 36 -9.49 -24.53 -7.11
C GLN A 36 -10.10 -23.75 -5.95
N LEU A 37 -11.17 -23.01 -6.24
CA LEU A 37 -12.00 -22.33 -5.25
C LEU A 37 -13.27 -23.16 -5.04
N ALA A 38 -13.61 -23.41 -3.79
CA ALA A 38 -14.92 -23.96 -3.42
C ALA A 38 -15.66 -22.97 -2.52
N PHE A 39 -16.87 -22.58 -2.92
CA PHE A 39 -17.78 -21.76 -2.13
C PHE A 39 -18.99 -22.59 -1.68
N SER A 40 -19.46 -22.38 -0.44
CA SER A 40 -20.68 -23.00 0.05
C SER A 40 -21.29 -22.21 1.21
N LEU A 41 -22.56 -22.48 1.52
CA LEU A 41 -23.17 -22.05 2.77
C LEU A 41 -23.08 -23.18 3.81
N ASP A 42 -22.69 -22.87 5.04
CA ASP A 42 -22.73 -23.84 6.13
C ASP A 42 -24.17 -24.16 6.56
N ALA A 43 -24.35 -25.04 7.54
CA ALA A 43 -25.68 -25.46 8.01
C ALA A 43 -26.53 -24.30 8.59
N ALA A 44 -25.90 -23.21 9.04
CA ALA A 44 -26.56 -22.00 9.51
C ALA A 44 -26.79 -20.98 8.39
N GLY A 45 -26.36 -21.25 7.16
CA GLY A 45 -26.42 -20.31 6.04
C GLY A 45 -25.29 -19.28 6.07
N ALA A 46 -24.18 -19.55 6.76
CA ALA A 46 -23.00 -18.68 6.73
C ALA A 46 -22.21 -18.90 5.43
N PRO A 47 -21.86 -17.85 4.67
CA PRO A 47 -21.03 -17.96 3.48
C PRO A 47 -19.60 -18.39 3.86
N THR A 48 -19.10 -19.41 3.17
CA THR A 48 -17.76 -19.97 3.40
C THR A 48 -17.05 -20.23 2.08
N TYR A 49 -15.73 -20.10 2.07
CA TYR A 49 -14.88 -20.47 0.95
C TYR A 49 -13.65 -21.29 1.38
N GLN A 50 -13.07 -22.00 0.42
CA GLN A 50 -11.81 -22.75 0.54
C GLN A 50 -11.00 -22.56 -0.74
N LEU A 51 -9.67 -22.56 -0.61
CA LEU A 51 -8.75 -22.40 -1.74
C LEU A 51 -7.70 -23.50 -1.71
N ASN A 52 -7.54 -24.20 -2.82
CA ASN A 52 -6.48 -25.17 -3.04
C ASN A 52 -5.56 -24.72 -4.18
N PHE A 53 -4.27 -25.05 -4.08
CA PHE A 53 -3.26 -24.91 -5.14
C PHE A 53 -2.56 -26.26 -5.34
N LYS A 54 -2.55 -26.78 -6.57
CA LYS A 54 -1.99 -28.10 -6.92
C LYS A 54 -2.48 -29.22 -6.00
N ASN A 55 -3.78 -29.20 -5.66
CA ASN A 55 -4.46 -30.10 -4.72
C ASN A 55 -4.00 -30.02 -3.25
N LYS A 56 -3.20 -29.01 -2.88
CA LYS A 56 -2.86 -28.70 -1.49
C LYS A 56 -3.78 -27.59 -0.97
N PRO A 57 -4.32 -27.71 0.25
CA PRO A 57 -5.05 -26.60 0.85
C PRO A 57 -4.13 -25.40 1.06
N VAL A 58 -4.62 -24.21 0.71
CA VAL A 58 -3.98 -22.91 0.96
C VAL A 58 -4.80 -22.17 2.02
N ILE A 59 -6.11 -22.08 1.78
CA ILE A 59 -7.10 -21.52 2.71
C ILE A 59 -8.07 -22.63 3.09
N LYS A 60 -8.11 -22.99 4.38
CA LYS A 60 -9.15 -23.86 4.96
C LYS A 60 -10.50 -23.15 4.95
N SER A 61 -11.56 -23.87 5.31
CA SER A 61 -12.92 -23.32 5.39
C SER A 61 -12.95 -22.02 6.17
N SER A 62 -13.23 -20.92 5.47
CA SER A 62 -13.14 -19.56 6.00
C SER A 62 -14.48 -18.85 5.78
N ARG A 63 -14.99 -18.19 6.82
CA ARG A 63 -16.26 -17.45 6.77
C ARG A 63 -16.10 -16.08 6.12
N LEU A 64 -17.21 -15.56 5.61
CA LEU A 64 -17.34 -14.26 4.97
C LEU A 64 -18.63 -13.58 5.48
N GLY A 65 -18.57 -12.31 5.85
CA GLY A 65 -19.77 -11.58 6.31
C GLY A 65 -19.44 -10.26 7.01
N PHE A 66 -20.49 -9.61 7.52
CA PHE A 66 -20.40 -8.31 8.19
C PHE A 66 -21.26 -8.21 9.43
N ASP A 67 -20.74 -7.52 10.43
CA ASP A 67 -21.53 -6.94 11.51
C ASP A 67 -21.81 -5.48 11.21
N LEU A 68 -23.09 -5.08 11.35
CA LEU A 68 -23.56 -3.74 11.02
C LEU A 68 -23.98 -2.98 12.27
N LYS A 69 -23.64 -1.69 12.33
CA LYS A 69 -23.95 -0.82 13.47
C LYS A 69 -25.45 -0.61 13.62
N ASN A 70 -25.93 -0.67 14.86
CA ASN A 70 -27.33 -0.43 15.23
C ASN A 70 -28.33 -1.30 14.46
N ASP A 71 -27.88 -2.46 13.99
CA ASP A 71 -28.72 -3.44 13.30
C ASP A 71 -28.92 -4.66 14.18
N SER A 72 -30.17 -5.12 14.31
CA SER A 72 -30.48 -6.36 15.03
C SER A 72 -30.23 -7.59 14.16
N THR A 73 -29.95 -7.40 12.88
CA THR A 73 -29.69 -8.46 11.90
C THR A 73 -28.31 -8.29 11.29
N ASP A 74 -27.37 -9.09 11.77
CA ASP A 74 -26.05 -9.24 11.16
C ASP A 74 -26.13 -9.83 9.73
N LEU A 75 -25.05 -9.69 8.97
CA LEU A 75 -24.88 -10.24 7.63
C LEU A 75 -23.82 -11.35 7.65
N ILE A 76 -23.89 -12.25 8.62
CA ILE A 76 -22.87 -13.30 8.85
C ILE A 76 -23.38 -14.72 8.59
N GLN A 77 -24.69 -14.95 8.69
CA GLN A 77 -25.34 -16.25 8.52
C GLN A 77 -26.77 -16.08 8.02
N GLY A 78 -27.54 -17.16 7.88
CA GLY A 78 -28.95 -17.08 7.45
C GLY A 78 -29.14 -16.72 5.98
N PHE A 79 -28.10 -16.84 5.14
CA PHE A 79 -28.20 -16.61 3.71
C PHE A 79 -28.80 -17.81 2.97
N GLN A 80 -29.32 -17.53 1.78
CA GLN A 80 -29.57 -18.52 0.73
C GLN A 80 -28.97 -18.01 -0.57
N ILE A 81 -28.50 -18.94 -1.39
CA ILE A 81 -28.05 -18.65 -2.75
C ILE A 81 -29.29 -18.45 -3.62
N ILE A 82 -29.42 -17.28 -4.21
CA ILE A 82 -30.49 -16.96 -5.18
C ILE A 82 -30.07 -17.44 -6.57
N ASN A 83 -28.82 -17.16 -6.92
CA ASN A 83 -28.24 -17.41 -8.22
C ASN A 83 -26.71 -17.52 -8.11
N SER A 84 -26.10 -18.20 -9.06
CA SER A 84 -24.65 -18.18 -9.26
C SER A 84 -24.36 -18.15 -10.75
N SER A 85 -23.39 -17.34 -11.16
CA SER A 85 -22.97 -17.26 -12.56
C SER A 85 -21.45 -17.28 -12.66
N GLU A 86 -20.96 -17.90 -13.72
CA GLU A 86 -19.53 -18.01 -14.02
C GLU A 86 -19.23 -17.27 -15.31
N ASN A 87 -18.04 -16.67 -15.38
CA ASN A 87 -17.55 -16.00 -16.57
C ASN A 87 -16.03 -16.22 -16.71
N THR A 88 -15.50 -16.10 -17.91
CA THR A 88 -14.05 -16.08 -18.14
C THR A 88 -13.68 -14.73 -18.74
N PHE A 89 -12.55 -14.17 -18.31
CA PHE A 89 -11.99 -12.95 -18.85
C PHE A 89 -10.54 -13.19 -19.25
N ASP A 90 -10.14 -12.75 -20.43
CA ASP A 90 -8.78 -12.89 -20.97
C ASP A 90 -8.48 -11.72 -21.90
N GLU A 91 -7.94 -10.64 -21.33
CA GLU A 91 -7.55 -9.46 -22.09
C GLU A 91 -6.15 -9.01 -21.66
N THR A 92 -5.50 -8.19 -22.49
CA THR A 92 -4.19 -7.60 -22.19
C THR A 92 -4.29 -6.08 -22.23
N TRP A 93 -3.64 -5.41 -21.28
CA TRP A 93 -3.62 -3.95 -21.20
C TRP A 93 -2.20 -3.42 -21.02
N THR A 94 -1.98 -2.16 -21.40
CA THR A 94 -0.67 -1.50 -21.32
C THR A 94 -0.69 -0.49 -20.17
N PRO A 95 0.18 -0.63 -19.16
CA PRO A 95 0.32 0.39 -18.13
C PRO A 95 1.04 1.64 -18.69
N VAL A 96 0.79 2.81 -18.08
CA VAL A 96 1.47 4.07 -18.46
C VAL A 96 2.98 3.94 -18.21
N TRP A 97 3.32 3.38 -17.06
CA TRP A 97 4.66 3.04 -16.58
C TRP A 97 4.55 1.70 -15.83
N GLY A 98 5.59 0.87 -15.86
CA GLY A 98 5.46 -0.49 -15.31
C GLY A 98 6.75 -1.28 -15.22
N GLU A 99 6.63 -2.45 -14.60
CA GLU A 99 7.65 -3.50 -14.62
C GLU A 99 7.64 -4.27 -15.96
N GLU A 100 6.58 -4.11 -16.76
CA GLU A 100 6.45 -4.61 -18.12
C GLU A 100 5.54 -3.72 -18.98
N SER A 101 5.67 -3.85 -20.31
CA SER A 101 4.89 -3.07 -21.28
C SER A 101 3.45 -3.57 -21.47
N GLU A 102 3.16 -4.81 -21.10
CA GLU A 102 1.86 -5.44 -21.27
C GLU A 102 1.54 -6.34 -20.08
N ILE A 103 0.34 -6.19 -19.52
CA ILE A 103 -0.16 -6.99 -18.41
C ILE A 103 -1.39 -7.75 -18.89
N ARG A 104 -1.36 -9.07 -18.76
CA ARG A 104 -2.50 -9.94 -19.07
C ARG A 104 -3.40 -10.07 -17.84
N ASP A 105 -4.70 -9.86 -18.03
CA ASP A 105 -5.76 -10.16 -17.08
C ASP A 105 -6.52 -11.39 -17.55
N HIS A 106 -6.19 -12.54 -16.95
CA HIS A 106 -6.75 -13.83 -17.30
C HIS A 106 -7.24 -14.55 -16.05
N HIS A 107 -8.56 -14.68 -15.92
CA HIS A 107 -9.18 -15.29 -14.73
C HIS A 107 -10.50 -15.98 -15.05
N GLN A 108 -10.84 -16.94 -14.20
CA GLN A 108 -12.19 -17.46 -14.07
C GLN A 108 -12.93 -16.67 -12.99
N GLU A 109 -14.15 -16.23 -13.26
CA GLU A 109 -14.98 -15.48 -12.33
C GLU A 109 -16.17 -16.32 -11.86
N LEU A 110 -16.53 -16.19 -10.59
CA LEU A 110 -17.77 -16.69 -9.99
C LEU A 110 -18.46 -15.56 -9.24
N LEU A 111 -19.69 -15.23 -9.64
CA LEU A 111 -20.58 -14.35 -8.89
C LEU A 111 -21.62 -15.19 -8.17
N VAL A 112 -21.69 -15.05 -6.85
CA VAL A 112 -22.72 -15.67 -6.01
C VAL A 112 -23.65 -14.59 -5.47
N GLU A 113 -24.93 -14.68 -5.81
CA GLU A 113 -25.96 -13.75 -5.33
C GLU A 113 -26.65 -14.35 -4.09
N LEU A 114 -26.51 -13.69 -2.93
CA LEU A 114 -27.08 -14.16 -1.67
C LEU A 114 -28.25 -13.28 -1.22
N ILE A 115 -29.25 -13.90 -0.60
CA ILE A 115 -30.30 -13.22 0.15
C ILE A 115 -30.31 -13.67 1.61
N HIS A 116 -30.24 -12.71 2.52
CA HIS A 116 -30.43 -12.96 3.94
C HIS A 116 -31.91 -13.23 4.24
N GLN A 117 -32.22 -14.37 4.83
CA GLN A 117 -33.61 -14.83 4.93
C GLN A 117 -34.48 -13.99 5.85
N ALA A 118 -33.95 -13.48 6.97
CA ALA A 118 -34.74 -12.71 7.93
C ALA A 118 -34.97 -11.26 7.44
N SER A 119 -33.90 -10.59 7.02
CA SER A 119 -33.96 -9.17 6.60
C SER A 119 -34.31 -8.96 5.13
N LYS A 120 -34.30 -10.03 4.30
CA LYS A 120 -34.50 -9.97 2.85
C LYS A 120 -33.51 -9.05 2.13
N ARG A 121 -32.35 -8.79 2.75
CA ARG A 121 -31.24 -8.04 2.18
C ARG A 121 -30.41 -8.91 1.25
N LYS A 122 -29.90 -8.31 0.19
CA LYS A 122 -29.03 -8.94 -0.79
C LYS A 122 -27.59 -8.50 -0.57
N MET A 123 -26.69 -9.47 -0.65
CA MET A 123 -25.24 -9.27 -0.64
C MET A 123 -24.67 -10.27 -1.63
N ASN A 124 -23.93 -9.79 -2.62
CA ASN A 124 -23.28 -10.67 -3.58
C ASN A 124 -21.82 -10.83 -3.19
N ILE A 125 -21.22 -11.96 -3.57
CA ILE A 125 -19.78 -12.18 -3.44
C ILE A 125 -19.25 -12.54 -4.82
N ARG A 126 -18.29 -11.76 -5.30
CA ARG A 126 -17.62 -11.99 -6.58
C ARG A 126 -16.22 -12.52 -6.31
N PHE A 127 -15.86 -13.61 -6.96
CA PHE A 127 -14.55 -14.23 -6.91
C PHE A 127 -13.92 -14.19 -8.30
N ARG A 128 -12.62 -13.88 -8.39
CA ARG A 128 -11.79 -13.99 -9.58
C ARG A 128 -10.59 -14.87 -9.26
N LEU A 129 -10.49 -16.00 -9.95
CA LEU A 129 -9.47 -17.01 -9.75
C LEU A 129 -8.49 -16.98 -10.93
N PHE A 130 -7.27 -16.55 -10.64
CA PHE A 130 -6.13 -16.47 -11.53
C PHE A 130 -5.25 -17.71 -11.38
N ASP A 131 -4.32 -17.91 -12.29
CA ASP A 131 -3.34 -19.00 -12.20
C ASP A 131 -2.43 -18.90 -10.96
N THR A 132 -2.24 -17.68 -10.43
CA THR A 132 -1.34 -17.39 -9.29
C THR A 132 -2.08 -16.91 -8.04
N GLY A 133 -3.41 -16.97 -7.99
CA GLY A 133 -4.14 -16.54 -6.80
C GLY A 133 -5.63 -16.27 -6.97
N LEU A 134 -6.23 -15.79 -5.90
CA LEU A 134 -7.65 -15.45 -5.77
C LEU A 134 -7.81 -13.98 -5.43
N GLY A 135 -8.79 -13.32 -6.03
CA GLY A 135 -9.40 -12.09 -5.53
C GLY A 135 -10.87 -12.32 -5.21
N PHE A 136 -11.39 -11.78 -4.11
CA PHE A 136 -12.84 -11.73 -3.87
C PHE A 136 -13.29 -10.40 -3.29
N ARG A 137 -14.54 -9.99 -3.54
CA ARG A 137 -15.15 -8.79 -2.93
C ARG A 137 -16.63 -8.98 -2.68
N TYR A 138 -17.17 -8.13 -1.82
CA TYR A 138 -18.60 -8.02 -1.57
C TYR A 138 -19.22 -6.94 -2.44
N GLU A 139 -20.41 -7.19 -2.96
CA GLU A 139 -21.20 -6.19 -3.71
C GLU A 139 -22.59 -6.06 -3.08
N PHE A 140 -22.97 -4.82 -2.78
CA PHE A 140 -24.24 -4.47 -2.14
C PHE A 140 -25.14 -3.79 -3.18
N PRO A 141 -25.99 -4.52 -3.90
CA PRO A 141 -26.80 -3.95 -4.98
C PRO A 141 -27.89 -3.02 -4.45
N VAL A 142 -28.40 -2.13 -5.32
CA VAL A 142 -29.60 -1.34 -5.05
C VAL A 142 -30.77 -2.28 -4.74
N GLN A 143 -31.47 -2.00 -3.65
CA GLN A 143 -32.51 -2.89 -3.12
C GLN A 143 -33.47 -2.15 -2.17
N GLU A 144 -34.61 -2.79 -1.86
CA GLU A 144 -35.66 -2.21 -1.00
C GLU A 144 -35.28 -2.22 0.50
N ASN A 145 -34.56 -3.25 0.96
CA ASN A 145 -34.35 -3.51 2.40
C ASN A 145 -33.00 -3.00 2.95
N MET A 146 -32.23 -2.27 2.14
CA MET A 146 -30.93 -1.70 2.53
C MET A 146 -30.56 -0.51 1.63
N GLY A 147 -30.40 0.66 2.24
CA GLY A 147 -29.96 1.89 1.58
C GLY A 147 -28.59 2.29 2.10
N HIS A 148 -28.56 2.98 3.24
CA HIS A 148 -27.36 3.32 4.00
C HIS A 148 -27.11 2.29 5.10
N PHE A 149 -25.84 2.00 5.38
CA PHE A 149 -25.43 1.13 6.47
C PHE A 149 -24.02 1.51 6.92
N VAL A 150 -23.70 1.14 8.17
CA VAL A 150 -22.39 1.39 8.77
C VAL A 150 -21.82 0.05 9.22
N ILE A 151 -20.58 -0.23 8.83
CA ILE A 151 -19.87 -1.44 9.19
C ILE A 151 -19.32 -1.28 10.61
N THR A 152 -19.56 -2.27 11.47
CA THR A 152 -18.86 -2.40 12.74
C THR A 152 -17.67 -3.34 12.59
N GLU A 153 -17.85 -4.47 11.91
CA GLU A 153 -16.76 -5.38 11.56
C GLU A 153 -17.00 -6.02 10.20
N GLU A 154 -15.91 -6.21 9.46
CA GLU A 154 -15.85 -7.18 8.36
C GLU A 154 -15.26 -8.48 8.90
N LEU A 155 -15.89 -9.61 8.60
CA LEU A 155 -15.52 -10.92 9.13
C LEU A 155 -14.95 -11.85 8.05
N SER A 156 -14.17 -11.29 7.10
CA SER A 156 -13.46 -12.06 6.08
C SER A 156 -12.35 -12.89 6.74
N GLN A 157 -12.43 -14.21 6.63
CA GLN A 157 -11.42 -15.10 7.21
C GLN A 157 -10.43 -15.64 6.17
N PHE A 158 -9.23 -15.95 6.66
CA PHE A 158 -8.17 -16.66 5.97
C PHE A 158 -7.59 -17.71 6.93
N ALA A 159 -8.22 -18.88 6.98
CA ALA A 159 -7.81 -19.98 7.84
C ALA A 159 -6.59 -20.70 7.26
N MET A 160 -5.42 -20.51 7.87
CA MET A 160 -4.14 -21.06 7.41
C MET A 160 -4.04 -22.56 7.62
N THR A 161 -3.14 -23.22 6.89
CA THR A 161 -3.00 -24.68 6.98
C THR A 161 -2.11 -25.16 8.12
N GLY A 162 -1.26 -24.28 8.65
CA GLY A 162 -0.41 -24.57 9.80
C GLY A 162 0.28 -23.31 10.34
N ASP A 163 1.26 -23.53 11.20
CA ASP A 163 2.09 -22.48 11.80
C ASP A 163 3.18 -22.04 10.79
N HIS A 164 2.78 -21.19 9.85
CA HIS A 164 3.64 -20.71 8.77
C HIS A 164 4.72 -19.74 9.29
N THR A 165 5.79 -19.57 8.54
CA THR A 165 6.71 -18.45 8.77
C THR A 165 6.13 -17.22 8.09
N ALA A 166 6.01 -16.09 8.80
CA ALA A 166 5.50 -14.83 8.29
C ALA A 166 6.59 -13.75 8.30
N PHE A 167 6.51 -12.83 7.35
CA PHE A 167 7.28 -11.59 7.30
C PHE A 167 6.29 -10.44 7.48
N TRP A 168 6.26 -9.87 8.69
CA TRP A 168 5.16 -9.02 9.14
C TRP A 168 5.65 -7.75 9.83
N ILE A 169 4.76 -6.76 9.85
CA ILE A 169 4.86 -5.55 10.67
C ILE A 169 3.62 -5.43 11.56
N PRO A 170 3.70 -4.76 12.73
CA PRO A 170 2.56 -4.55 13.61
C PRO A 170 1.37 -3.93 12.89
N GLY A 171 0.18 -4.48 13.15
CA GLY A 171 -1.08 -3.91 12.70
C GLY A 171 -1.32 -2.58 13.40
N ASP A 172 -1.35 -1.49 12.63
CA ASP A 172 -1.36 -0.13 13.12
C ASP A 172 -2.19 0.76 12.19
N TYR A 173 -2.92 1.72 12.73
CA TYR A 173 -3.81 2.59 11.95
C TYR A 173 -3.14 3.84 11.38
N ASP A 174 -1.93 4.17 11.84
CA ASP A 174 -1.27 5.45 11.59
C ASP A 174 0.10 5.34 10.93
N THR A 175 0.85 4.27 11.17
CA THR A 175 2.17 4.10 10.55
C THR A 175 2.41 2.69 9.99
N GLN A 176 3.20 2.61 8.91
CA GLN A 176 3.77 1.36 8.41
C GLN A 176 5.31 1.35 8.51
N GLU A 177 5.90 2.29 9.25
CA GLU A 177 7.35 2.55 9.29
C GLU A 177 8.11 1.65 10.27
N TYR A 178 7.66 0.41 10.38
CA TYR A 178 8.29 -0.63 11.18
C TYR A 178 9.29 -1.44 10.36
N ASP A 179 10.35 -1.91 11.03
CA ASP A 179 11.17 -2.98 10.50
C ASP A 179 10.37 -4.30 10.49
N TYR A 180 10.52 -5.10 9.44
CA TYR A 180 9.85 -6.40 9.36
C TYR A 180 10.37 -7.39 10.41
N THR A 181 9.49 -8.25 10.88
CA THR A 181 9.80 -9.40 11.73
C THR A 181 9.55 -10.70 10.96
N GLU A 182 10.54 -11.58 10.95
CA GLU A 182 10.41 -12.96 10.48
C GLU A 182 10.15 -13.85 11.69
N SER A 183 9.00 -14.51 11.77
CA SER A 183 8.67 -15.43 12.85
C SER A 183 7.64 -16.46 12.44
N LYS A 184 7.39 -17.45 13.28
CA LYS A 184 6.18 -18.26 13.19
C LYS A 184 4.94 -17.44 13.52
N LEU A 185 3.78 -17.86 13.01
CA LEU A 185 2.48 -17.25 13.36
C LEU A 185 2.25 -17.34 14.88
N SER A 186 2.58 -18.48 15.49
CA SER A 186 2.48 -18.69 16.95
C SER A 186 3.41 -17.78 17.78
N GLU A 187 4.43 -17.19 17.17
CA GLU A 187 5.42 -16.34 17.86
C GLU A 187 5.07 -14.84 17.79
N ILE A 188 4.14 -14.43 16.91
CA ILE A 188 3.77 -13.02 16.70
C ILE A 188 3.43 -12.33 18.02
N ARG A 189 2.57 -12.94 18.84
CA ARG A 189 2.17 -12.40 20.15
C ARG A 189 3.36 -12.07 21.04
N GLY A 190 4.33 -12.97 21.10
CA GLY A 190 5.51 -12.82 21.96
C GLY A 190 6.52 -11.79 21.45
N LEU A 191 6.43 -11.40 20.17
CA LEU A 191 7.36 -10.47 19.51
C LEU A 191 6.75 -9.09 19.27
N MET A 192 5.42 -8.95 19.36
CA MET A 192 4.69 -7.72 19.04
C MET A 192 5.21 -6.50 19.82
N GLU A 193 5.39 -6.63 21.14
CA GLU A 193 5.90 -5.54 21.99
C GLU A 193 7.25 -5.00 21.50
N THR A 194 8.14 -5.89 21.04
CA THR A 194 9.46 -5.48 20.51
C THR A 194 9.43 -5.03 19.05
N ALA A 195 8.42 -5.46 18.30
CA ALA A 195 8.23 -5.07 16.90
C ALA A 195 7.63 -3.66 16.77
N ILE A 196 6.87 -3.21 17.77
CA ILE A 196 6.34 -1.84 17.84
C ILE A 196 7.46 -0.91 18.35
N THR A 197 8.14 -0.24 17.42
CA THR A 197 9.12 0.81 17.72
C THR A 197 8.47 2.20 17.78
N PRO A 198 9.07 3.19 18.45
CA PRO A 198 8.52 4.55 18.50
C PRO A 198 8.36 5.19 17.10
N ASN A 199 7.25 5.87 16.90
CA ASN A 199 6.91 6.67 15.73
C ASN A 199 6.17 7.97 16.17
N ALA A 200 6.13 8.98 15.29
CA ALA A 200 5.42 10.24 15.53
C ALA A 200 3.89 10.07 15.63
N SER A 201 3.32 9.07 14.94
CA SER A 201 1.92 8.68 15.05
C SER A 201 1.80 7.16 14.93
N GLN A 202 1.18 6.51 15.90
CA GLN A 202 1.01 5.06 15.90
C GLN A 202 -0.19 4.66 16.76
N THR A 203 -1.03 3.77 16.24
CA THR A 203 -2.13 3.16 16.98
C THR A 203 -2.17 1.65 16.72
N PRO A 204 -1.33 0.86 17.41
CA PRO A 204 -1.38 -0.59 17.33
C PRO A 204 -2.68 -1.11 17.92
N PHE A 205 -3.35 -2.07 17.26
CA PHE A 205 -4.69 -2.49 17.68
C PHE A 205 -4.77 -3.84 18.42
N SER A 206 -3.73 -4.67 18.33
CA SER A 206 -3.73 -6.01 18.91
C SER A 206 -2.32 -6.57 19.10
N GLU A 207 -2.17 -7.46 20.09
CA GLU A 207 -0.94 -8.25 20.29
C GLU A 207 -0.68 -9.24 19.12
N THR A 208 -1.69 -9.51 18.31
CA THR A 208 -1.66 -10.43 17.17
C THR A 208 -2.10 -9.78 15.86
N GLY A 209 -2.26 -8.46 15.86
CA GLY A 209 -2.61 -7.67 14.68
C GLY A 209 -1.42 -7.44 13.77
N VAL A 210 -1.58 -7.64 12.46
CA VAL A 210 -0.54 -7.37 11.45
C VAL A 210 -1.11 -6.60 10.28
N GLN A 211 -0.27 -5.85 9.57
CA GLN A 211 -0.69 -5.22 8.31
C GLN A 211 -0.63 -6.20 7.15
N THR A 212 -1.27 -5.79 6.05
CA THR A 212 -1.06 -6.40 4.73
C THR A 212 -0.21 -5.46 3.87
N SER A 213 0.42 -5.87 2.78
CA SER A 213 0.51 -7.23 2.21
C SER A 213 1.32 -8.17 3.12
N LEU A 214 0.67 -9.20 3.66
CA LEU A 214 1.28 -10.14 4.58
C LEU A 214 1.91 -11.28 3.78
N MET A 215 3.23 -11.41 3.85
CA MET A 215 3.97 -12.47 3.18
C MET A 215 4.23 -13.64 4.13
N MET A 216 4.01 -14.87 3.64
CA MET A 216 4.23 -16.10 4.40
C MET A 216 4.90 -17.18 3.55
N LYS A 217 5.66 -18.04 4.22
CA LYS A 217 6.14 -19.32 3.72
C LYS A 217 5.52 -20.44 4.55
N SER A 218 4.74 -21.30 3.90
CA SER A 218 4.08 -22.41 4.54
C SER A 218 5.07 -23.51 4.95
N THR A 219 4.64 -24.38 5.86
CA THR A 219 5.45 -25.51 6.34
C THR A 219 5.69 -26.56 5.26
N ASP A 220 4.91 -26.56 4.19
CA ASP A 220 5.00 -27.47 3.05
C ASP A 220 5.51 -26.80 1.76
N GLY A 221 6.12 -25.61 1.91
CA GLY A 221 6.91 -24.95 0.86
C GLY A 221 6.14 -24.06 -0.11
N LEU A 222 4.91 -23.65 0.22
CA LEU A 222 4.17 -22.64 -0.53
C LEU A 222 4.53 -21.24 -0.03
N TYR A 223 4.55 -20.29 -0.95
CA TYR A 223 4.59 -18.86 -0.66
C TYR A 223 3.16 -18.33 -0.76
N ILE A 224 2.70 -17.64 0.27
CA ILE A 224 1.32 -17.14 0.38
C ILE A 224 1.39 -15.66 0.73
N ASN A 225 0.68 -14.84 -0.02
CA ASN A 225 0.53 -13.42 0.23
C ASN A 225 -0.95 -13.07 0.43
N ILE A 226 -1.29 -12.42 1.55
CA ILE A 226 -2.65 -11.94 1.81
C ILE A 226 -2.64 -10.41 1.76
N HIS A 227 -3.50 -9.86 0.91
CA HIS A 227 -3.58 -8.41 0.72
C HIS A 227 -4.97 -7.96 0.27
N GLU A 228 -5.09 -6.71 -0.17
CA GLU A 228 -6.29 -6.15 -0.77
C GLU A 228 -5.98 -5.39 -2.06
N ALA A 229 -7.00 -5.15 -2.90
CA ALA A 229 -6.86 -4.38 -4.13
C ALA A 229 -8.03 -3.41 -4.30
N ALA A 230 -7.76 -2.24 -4.90
CA ALA A 230 -8.73 -1.17 -5.15
C ALA A 230 -9.38 -0.64 -3.86
N LEU A 231 -8.56 -0.24 -2.88
CA LEU A 231 -9.01 0.44 -1.67
C LEU A 231 -9.48 1.86 -2.00
N ILE A 232 -10.78 2.01 -2.26
CA ILE A 232 -11.46 3.25 -2.64
C ILE A 232 -12.77 3.33 -1.84
N ASP A 233 -13.03 4.47 -1.20
CA ASP A 233 -14.24 4.72 -0.39
C ASP A 233 -14.51 3.63 0.67
N TYR A 234 -13.45 3.13 1.30
CA TYR A 234 -13.50 2.06 2.30
C TYR A 234 -12.28 2.19 3.23
N PRO A 235 -12.37 1.82 4.52
CA PRO A 235 -11.20 1.84 5.40
C PRO A 235 -10.20 0.72 5.08
N ALA A 236 -8.92 0.95 5.35
CA ALA A 236 -7.89 -0.05 5.07
C ALA A 236 -8.07 -1.34 5.89
N MET A 237 -7.68 -2.47 5.29
CA MET A 237 -7.72 -3.77 5.94
C MET A 237 -6.38 -4.15 6.58
N HIS A 238 -6.43 -4.45 7.87
CA HIS A 238 -5.43 -5.20 8.62
C HIS A 238 -5.89 -6.64 8.85
N LEU A 239 -5.04 -7.46 9.48
CA LEU A 239 -5.38 -8.82 9.84
C LEU A 239 -5.21 -9.05 11.34
N GLU A 240 -6.24 -9.55 11.99
CA GLU A 240 -6.19 -10.09 13.36
C GLU A 240 -5.93 -11.59 13.29
N LEU A 241 -4.91 -12.09 14.00
CA LEU A 241 -4.61 -13.51 14.08
C LEU A 241 -5.21 -14.17 15.33
N ASP A 242 -6.11 -15.14 15.12
CA ASP A 242 -6.32 -16.20 16.12
C ASP A 242 -5.13 -17.17 16.05
N ASP A 243 -4.15 -16.95 16.93
CA ASP A 243 -2.89 -17.69 17.02
C ASP A 243 -3.03 -19.12 17.57
N ARG A 244 -4.24 -19.53 17.98
CA ARG A 244 -4.55 -20.91 18.40
C ARG A 244 -5.13 -21.70 17.24
N ALA A 245 -6.02 -21.09 16.48
CA ALA A 245 -6.66 -21.70 15.31
C ALA A 245 -5.86 -21.51 14.01
N MET A 246 -4.89 -20.60 14.01
CA MET A 246 -4.16 -20.11 12.83
C MET A 246 -5.12 -19.53 11.79
N VAL A 247 -6.02 -18.65 12.23
CA VAL A 247 -7.01 -17.99 11.38
C VAL A 247 -6.76 -16.49 11.42
N PHE A 248 -6.47 -15.91 10.27
CA PHE A 248 -6.54 -14.46 10.13
C PHE A 248 -7.98 -14.04 9.85
N GLN A 249 -8.39 -12.92 10.43
CA GLN A 249 -9.65 -12.25 10.10
C GLN A 249 -9.34 -10.80 9.70
N SER A 250 -10.08 -10.26 8.72
CA SER A 250 -10.02 -8.84 8.40
C SER A 250 -10.29 -8.00 9.63
N HIS A 251 -9.48 -6.96 9.81
CA HIS A 251 -9.68 -5.94 10.84
C HIS A 251 -9.55 -4.57 10.17
N LEU A 252 -10.67 -3.88 10.01
CA LEU A 252 -10.67 -2.58 9.33
C LEU A 252 -10.25 -1.45 10.26
N THR A 253 -9.64 -0.41 9.70
CA THR A 253 -9.34 0.82 10.44
C THR A 253 -10.64 1.54 10.83
N PRO A 254 -10.86 1.85 12.12
CA PRO A 254 -12.02 2.61 12.56
C PRO A 254 -11.92 4.10 12.19
N ASP A 255 -13.04 4.81 12.25
CA ASP A 255 -13.11 6.27 12.27
C ASP A 255 -12.96 6.80 13.73
N ALA A 256 -13.06 8.11 13.91
CA ALA A 256 -13.00 8.74 15.24
C ALA A 256 -14.10 8.31 16.23
N GLN A 257 -15.16 7.65 15.76
CA GLN A 257 -16.27 7.12 16.56
C GLN A 257 -16.19 5.60 16.78
N GLY A 258 -15.17 4.94 16.23
CA GLY A 258 -15.00 3.48 16.28
C GLY A 258 -15.72 2.71 15.17
N ASP A 259 -16.34 3.40 14.20
CA ASP A 259 -17.06 2.78 13.09
C ASP A 259 -16.13 2.47 11.92
N LYS A 260 -16.39 1.39 11.20
CA LYS A 260 -15.45 0.83 10.21
C LYS A 260 -15.97 0.91 8.78
N GLY A 261 -16.67 2.00 8.46
CA GLY A 261 -17.08 2.32 7.10
C GLY A 261 -18.55 2.70 6.98
N TYR A 262 -18.82 3.81 6.30
CA TYR A 262 -20.15 4.31 5.98
C TYR A 262 -20.40 4.09 4.49
N LEU A 263 -21.41 3.29 4.17
CA LEU A 263 -21.71 2.90 2.79
C LEU A 263 -23.17 3.11 2.45
N TYR A 264 -23.44 3.24 1.16
CA TYR A 264 -24.80 3.31 0.62
C TYR A 264 -24.89 2.52 -0.69
N THR A 265 -26.01 1.84 -0.92
CA THR A 265 -26.17 1.02 -2.14
C THR A 265 -26.38 1.89 -3.39
N PRO A 266 -25.79 1.52 -4.56
CA PRO A 266 -24.89 0.39 -4.74
C PRO A 266 -23.49 0.68 -4.19
N ALA A 267 -22.92 -0.30 -3.48
CA ALA A 267 -21.55 -0.22 -2.94
C ALA A 267 -20.80 -1.54 -3.16
N GLN A 268 -19.48 -1.50 -3.02
CA GLN A 268 -18.62 -2.69 -3.06
C GLN A 268 -17.49 -2.52 -2.04
N SER A 269 -17.04 -3.64 -1.46
CA SER A 269 -15.76 -3.63 -0.73
C SER A 269 -14.60 -3.56 -1.73
N PRO A 270 -13.40 -3.17 -1.27
CA PRO A 270 -12.16 -3.53 -1.95
C PRO A 270 -12.08 -5.04 -2.13
N TRP A 271 -11.26 -5.48 -3.07
CA TRP A 271 -10.95 -6.90 -3.21
C TRP A 271 -10.06 -7.35 -2.07
N ARG A 272 -10.25 -8.58 -1.59
CA ARG A 272 -9.32 -9.32 -0.73
C ARG A 272 -8.60 -10.32 -1.62
N THR A 273 -7.29 -10.42 -1.47
CA THR A 273 -6.44 -11.21 -2.37
C THR A 273 -5.63 -12.24 -1.59
N VAL A 274 -5.48 -13.41 -2.21
CA VAL A 274 -4.57 -14.48 -1.79
C VAL A 274 -3.74 -14.88 -3.00
N ILE A 275 -2.49 -14.43 -3.04
CA ILE A 275 -1.52 -14.83 -4.07
C ILE A 275 -0.76 -16.05 -3.54
N VAL A 276 -0.60 -17.09 -4.36
CA VAL A 276 0.07 -18.33 -3.94
C VAL A 276 0.91 -18.93 -5.06
N SER A 277 2.05 -19.47 -4.69
CA SER A 277 2.92 -20.25 -5.59
C SER A 277 3.83 -21.19 -4.79
N ASP A 278 4.41 -22.18 -5.45
CA ASP A 278 5.54 -22.97 -4.93
C ASP A 278 6.91 -22.35 -5.25
N GLN A 279 6.92 -21.18 -5.89
CA GLN A 279 8.12 -20.40 -6.21
C GLN A 279 7.93 -18.94 -5.80
N ALA A 280 8.84 -18.39 -4.97
CA ALA A 280 8.72 -17.03 -4.48
C ALA A 280 8.71 -15.98 -5.60
N ALA A 281 9.47 -16.20 -6.67
CA ALA A 281 9.54 -15.33 -7.84
C ALA A 281 8.16 -15.08 -8.49
N GLU A 282 7.26 -16.06 -8.45
CA GLU A 282 5.90 -15.94 -9.01
C GLU A 282 4.99 -15.04 -8.15
N ILE A 283 5.30 -14.85 -6.87
CA ILE A 283 4.61 -13.85 -6.03
C ILE A 283 4.91 -12.45 -6.55
N LEU A 284 6.18 -12.17 -6.85
CA LEU A 284 6.63 -10.89 -7.41
C LEU A 284 6.12 -10.66 -8.84
N ALA A 285 6.04 -11.72 -9.64
CA ALA A 285 5.52 -11.66 -11.00
C ALA A 285 3.99 -11.50 -11.09
N SER A 286 3.28 -11.70 -9.98
CA SER A 286 1.83 -11.56 -9.95
C SER A 286 1.40 -10.13 -10.26
N ARG A 287 0.36 -10.00 -11.10
CA ARG A 287 -0.31 -8.72 -11.41
C ARG A 287 -1.77 -8.69 -10.95
N ILE A 288 -2.14 -9.62 -10.06
CA ILE A 288 -3.51 -9.72 -9.52
C ILE A 288 -3.98 -8.39 -8.95
N THR A 289 -3.15 -7.72 -8.13
CA THR A 289 -3.53 -6.45 -7.49
C THR A 289 -3.90 -5.38 -8.53
N TYR A 290 -3.09 -5.20 -9.59
CA TYR A 290 -3.44 -4.27 -10.67
C TYR A 290 -4.62 -4.75 -11.51
N ASN A 291 -4.70 -6.04 -11.86
CA ASN A 291 -5.80 -6.61 -12.66
C ASN A 291 -7.18 -6.45 -11.98
N LEU A 292 -7.22 -6.34 -10.65
CA LEU A 292 -8.43 -6.11 -9.87
C LEU A 292 -8.84 -4.63 -9.73
N ASN A 293 -7.99 -3.68 -10.16
CA ASN A 293 -8.33 -2.26 -10.20
C ASN A 293 -9.05 -1.88 -11.49
N GLU A 294 -9.84 -0.81 -11.45
CA GLU A 294 -10.50 -0.28 -12.64
C GLU A 294 -9.46 0.21 -13.68
N PRO A 295 -9.80 0.22 -14.99
CA PRO A 295 -8.97 0.85 -16.00
C PRO A 295 -8.73 2.35 -15.72
N SER A 296 -7.72 2.91 -16.38
CA SER A 296 -7.36 4.32 -16.16
C SER A 296 -8.54 5.27 -16.42
N LYS A 297 -8.75 6.19 -15.48
CA LYS A 297 -9.70 7.31 -15.61
C LYS A 297 -9.06 8.56 -16.22
N ILE A 298 -7.74 8.56 -16.43
CA ILE A 298 -7.03 9.66 -17.09
C ILE A 298 -6.93 9.34 -18.58
N GLU A 299 -7.71 10.05 -19.41
CA GLU A 299 -7.73 9.80 -20.86
C GLU A 299 -6.40 10.15 -21.55
N ASN A 300 -5.79 11.28 -21.18
CA ASN A 300 -4.51 11.72 -21.71
C ASN A 300 -3.42 11.57 -20.66
N THR A 301 -2.63 10.51 -20.78
CA THR A 301 -1.52 10.17 -19.86
C THR A 301 -0.15 10.67 -20.36
N SER A 302 -0.09 11.42 -21.47
CA SER A 302 1.17 11.81 -22.10
C SER A 302 2.07 12.71 -21.23
N TRP A 303 1.52 13.36 -20.22
CA TRP A 303 2.23 14.21 -19.25
C TRP A 303 2.80 13.42 -18.05
N ILE A 304 2.34 12.19 -17.83
CA ILE A 304 2.81 11.33 -16.75
C ILE A 304 4.10 10.66 -17.23
N LYS A 305 5.21 10.95 -16.55
CA LYS A 305 6.54 10.47 -16.91
C LYS A 305 7.27 9.96 -15.68
N PRO A 306 7.91 8.79 -15.76
CA PRO A 306 8.94 8.40 -14.81
C PRO A 306 9.99 9.49 -14.66
N MET A 307 10.53 9.68 -13.44
CA MET A 307 11.51 10.72 -13.12
C MET A 307 12.62 10.18 -12.22
N LYS A 308 13.86 10.52 -12.56
CA LYS A 308 15.01 10.37 -11.67
C LYS A 308 15.33 11.72 -11.06
N TYR A 309 15.51 11.78 -9.75
CA TYR A 309 15.71 13.07 -9.08
C TYR A 309 16.77 13.01 -7.98
N VAL A 310 17.29 14.18 -7.62
CA VAL A 310 18.07 14.44 -6.40
C VAL A 310 17.29 15.42 -5.53
N GLY A 311 17.75 15.72 -4.32
CA GLY A 311 17.05 16.74 -3.56
C GLY A 311 17.82 17.33 -2.39
N VAL A 312 17.45 18.56 -2.08
CA VAL A 312 17.69 19.20 -0.78
C VAL A 312 16.73 18.50 0.19
N TRP A 313 17.21 17.41 0.81
CA TRP A 313 16.42 16.49 1.61
C TRP A 313 17.25 15.81 2.70
N TRP A 314 18.24 15.00 2.27
CA TRP A 314 19.05 14.18 3.18
C TRP A 314 19.78 15.01 4.23
N GLU A 315 20.16 16.24 3.88
CA GLU A 315 20.77 17.17 4.82
C GLU A 315 19.88 17.51 6.02
N MET A 316 18.55 17.57 5.86
CA MET A 316 17.62 17.77 6.96
C MET A 316 17.33 16.47 7.71
N ILE A 317 17.15 15.36 7.00
CA ILE A 317 16.94 14.02 7.60
C ILE A 317 18.08 13.64 8.54
N THR A 318 19.31 13.93 8.13
CA THR A 318 20.51 13.63 8.93
C THR A 318 20.85 14.70 9.95
N GLY A 319 20.11 15.82 10.00
CA GLY A 319 20.34 16.92 10.93
C GLY A 319 21.58 17.77 10.64
N GLN A 320 22.15 17.70 9.44
CA GLN A 320 23.19 18.64 9.01
C GLN A 320 22.62 20.05 8.76
N SER A 321 21.40 20.09 8.24
CA SER A 321 20.65 21.29 7.91
C SER A 321 19.26 21.22 8.57
N SER A 322 18.54 22.33 8.55
CA SER A 322 17.18 22.46 9.06
C SER A 322 16.19 22.74 7.94
N TRP A 323 14.95 22.25 8.10
CA TRP A 323 13.83 22.74 7.31
C TRP A 323 13.41 24.16 7.72
N SER A 324 13.54 24.51 9.01
CA SER A 324 13.20 25.84 9.52
C SER A 324 14.22 26.89 9.08
N TYR A 325 13.73 28.10 8.85
CA TYR A 325 14.54 29.26 8.49
C TYR A 325 15.18 29.91 9.72
N THR A 326 14.48 29.90 10.87
CA THR A 326 14.94 30.53 12.11
C THR A 326 14.76 29.63 13.34
N ASP A 327 15.60 29.87 14.35
CA ASP A 327 15.46 29.27 15.69
C ASP A 327 15.06 30.33 16.74
N GLU A 328 14.83 31.59 16.33
CA GLU A 328 14.52 32.69 17.26
C GLU A 328 13.09 32.63 17.81
N LEU A 329 12.19 32.00 17.07
CA LEU A 329 10.78 31.91 17.40
C LEU A 329 10.45 30.54 18.00
N LYS A 330 9.61 30.55 19.03
CA LYS A 330 9.09 29.32 19.66
C LYS A 330 7.79 28.81 19.01
N ALA A 331 7.15 29.68 18.23
CA ALA A 331 5.93 29.41 17.50
C ALA A 331 5.77 30.47 16.41
N VAL A 332 5.17 30.10 15.29
CA VAL A 332 4.92 30.98 14.15
C VAL A 332 3.44 31.02 13.80
N LYS A 333 3.00 32.13 13.22
CA LYS A 333 1.64 32.29 12.70
C LYS A 333 1.70 32.85 11.29
N LEU A 334 1.27 32.06 10.32
CA LEU A 334 1.29 32.45 8.92
C LEU A 334 0.41 33.69 8.71
N GLY A 335 0.93 34.66 7.95
CA GLY A 335 0.31 35.97 7.73
C GLY A 335 0.46 36.98 8.89
N GLU A 336 0.99 36.58 10.05
CA GLU A 336 1.34 37.49 11.17
C GLU A 336 2.87 37.56 11.39
N THR A 337 3.56 36.42 11.34
CA THR A 337 5.01 36.33 11.50
C THR A 337 5.70 36.92 10.27
N ASP A 338 6.56 37.92 10.48
CA ASP A 338 7.38 38.51 9.42
C ASP A 338 8.78 37.87 9.41
N PHE A 339 8.97 36.87 8.55
CA PHE A 339 10.25 36.16 8.43
C PHE A 339 11.38 37.03 7.89
N SER A 340 11.09 38.20 7.28
CA SER A 340 12.14 39.14 6.86
C SER A 340 12.81 39.86 8.05
N GLN A 341 12.18 39.83 9.23
CA GLN A 341 12.64 40.53 10.43
C GLN A 341 13.25 39.59 11.50
N VAL A 342 13.26 38.28 11.25
CA VAL A 342 13.90 37.30 12.13
C VAL A 342 15.26 36.90 11.60
N LYS A 343 16.13 36.45 12.49
CA LYS A 343 17.47 36.02 12.10
C LYS A 343 17.43 34.62 11.48
N PRO A 344 18.04 34.41 10.29
CA PRO A 344 18.31 33.06 9.79
C PRO A 344 19.14 32.25 10.78
N ASN A 345 18.81 30.98 10.98
CA ASN A 345 19.58 30.09 11.87
C ASN A 345 20.96 29.71 11.29
N GLY A 346 21.13 29.85 9.97
CA GLY A 346 22.38 29.53 9.26
C GLY A 346 22.53 28.06 8.90
N THR A 347 21.49 27.25 9.13
CA THR A 347 21.42 25.82 8.79
C THR A 347 20.28 25.51 7.82
N HIS A 348 19.51 26.52 7.38
CA HIS A 348 18.38 26.32 6.47
C HIS A 348 18.82 25.72 5.13
N GLY A 349 18.35 24.51 4.82
CA GLY A 349 18.76 23.74 3.63
C GLY A 349 18.24 24.35 2.32
N ALA A 350 17.00 24.85 2.32
CA ALA A 350 16.30 25.35 1.13
C ALA A 350 16.67 26.80 0.76
N SER A 351 17.94 27.18 0.86
CA SER A 351 18.39 28.47 0.36
C SER A 351 18.58 28.44 -1.17
N THR A 352 18.36 29.58 -1.82
CA THR A 352 18.52 29.72 -3.29
C THR A 352 19.90 29.27 -3.80
N GLU A 353 20.96 29.55 -3.04
CA GLU A 353 22.33 29.15 -3.39
C GLU A 353 22.48 27.63 -3.41
N ASN A 354 22.03 26.97 -2.34
CA ASN A 354 22.12 25.51 -2.23
C ASN A 354 21.25 24.83 -3.29
N VAL A 355 20.02 25.31 -3.51
CA VAL A 355 19.12 24.75 -4.54
C VAL A 355 19.75 24.84 -5.94
N LYS A 356 20.39 25.97 -6.29
CA LYS A 356 21.08 26.11 -7.58
C LYS A 356 22.23 25.12 -7.76
N LYS A 357 22.95 24.80 -6.69
CA LYS A 357 23.99 23.76 -6.69
C LYS A 357 23.40 22.37 -7.00
N TYR A 358 22.25 22.01 -6.42
CA TYR A 358 21.58 20.75 -6.77
C TYR A 358 21.03 20.74 -8.19
N ILE A 359 20.52 21.86 -8.69
CA ILE A 359 20.11 22.01 -10.10
C ILE A 359 21.30 21.81 -11.04
N ASP A 360 22.45 22.40 -10.72
CA ASP A 360 23.67 22.24 -11.51
C ASP A 360 24.13 20.77 -11.54
N PHE A 361 24.13 20.10 -10.37
CA PHE A 361 24.46 18.68 -10.27
C PHE A 361 23.48 17.79 -11.07
N ALA A 362 22.18 18.05 -10.94
CA ALA A 362 21.14 17.33 -11.67
C ALA A 362 21.33 17.45 -13.19
N ALA A 363 21.54 18.68 -13.68
CA ALA A 363 21.76 18.97 -15.09
C ALA A 363 23.05 18.33 -15.62
N GLU A 364 24.15 18.38 -14.85
CA GLU A 364 25.43 17.79 -15.24
C GLU A 364 25.37 16.26 -15.37
N HIS A 365 24.52 15.61 -14.58
CA HIS A 365 24.47 14.15 -14.49
C HIS A 365 23.21 13.50 -15.06
N GLY A 366 22.33 14.29 -15.67
CA GLY A 366 21.17 13.78 -16.42
C GLY A 366 20.01 13.34 -15.54
N PHE A 367 19.80 14.02 -14.40
CA PHE A 367 18.60 13.85 -13.58
C PHE A 367 17.47 14.75 -14.10
N ASP A 368 16.24 14.26 -14.01
CA ASP A 368 15.05 14.95 -14.51
C ASP A 368 14.62 16.09 -13.59
N GLY A 369 14.84 15.95 -12.27
CA GLY A 369 14.38 16.95 -11.32
C GLY A 369 15.13 17.07 -10.00
N VAL A 370 14.78 18.12 -9.26
CA VAL A 370 15.28 18.44 -7.92
C VAL A 370 14.10 18.65 -6.96
N LEU A 371 14.04 17.84 -5.91
CA LEU A 371 13.17 18.05 -4.75
C LEU A 371 13.78 19.09 -3.81
N VAL A 372 12.95 19.97 -3.26
CA VAL A 372 13.37 20.89 -2.19
C VAL A 372 12.32 20.88 -1.07
N GLU A 373 12.71 20.38 0.09
CA GLU A 373 11.89 20.52 1.31
C GLU A 373 12.38 21.70 2.15
N GLY A 374 11.49 22.29 2.95
CA GLY A 374 11.84 23.48 3.74
C GLY A 374 11.63 24.81 3.02
N TRP A 375 11.14 24.81 1.76
CA TRP A 375 11.09 26.02 0.94
C TRP A 375 10.07 27.07 1.41
N ASN A 376 8.99 26.65 2.07
CA ASN A 376 7.80 27.47 2.39
C ASN A 376 7.69 27.83 3.87
N GLU A 377 7.03 28.94 4.20
CA GLU A 377 6.87 29.37 5.59
C GLU A 377 6.08 28.36 6.44
N GLY A 378 6.57 28.07 7.66
CA GLY A 378 5.85 27.30 8.68
C GLY A 378 6.65 26.18 9.38
N TRP A 379 7.83 25.84 8.85
CA TRP A 379 8.67 24.73 9.32
C TRP A 379 9.21 24.88 10.73
N GLU A 380 9.08 26.03 11.39
CA GLU A 380 9.39 26.14 12.83
C GLU A 380 8.43 25.31 13.70
N ASP A 381 7.21 25.03 13.23
CA ASP A 381 6.15 24.38 14.00
C ASP A 381 5.67 23.03 13.45
N TRP A 382 6.36 22.48 12.44
CA TRP A 382 5.88 21.34 11.65
C TRP A 382 5.69 20.03 12.45
N PHE A 383 6.46 19.81 13.51
CA PHE A 383 6.50 18.51 14.17
C PHE A 383 5.74 18.48 15.50
N GLY A 384 4.81 17.54 15.66
CA GLY A 384 4.24 17.14 16.96
C GLY A 384 3.31 18.16 17.65
N ASN A 385 2.94 19.26 16.98
CA ASN A 385 2.17 20.34 17.60
C ASN A 385 0.64 20.23 17.41
N SER A 386 0.15 19.27 16.62
CA SER A 386 -1.27 19.17 16.24
C SER A 386 -1.83 20.52 15.73
N LYS A 387 -1.04 21.22 14.90
CA LYS A 387 -1.29 22.58 14.43
C LYS A 387 -2.18 22.55 13.18
N ASP A 388 -3.32 23.23 13.25
CA ASP A 388 -4.29 23.29 12.15
C ASP A 388 -3.74 24.11 10.98
N TYR A 389 -3.58 25.43 11.16
CA TYR A 389 -2.99 26.29 10.12
C TYR A 389 -1.46 26.29 10.21
N VAL A 390 -0.86 25.20 9.74
CA VAL A 390 0.59 24.94 9.81
C VAL A 390 1.35 25.42 8.58
N PHE A 391 0.77 25.28 7.39
CA PHE A 391 1.33 25.67 6.09
C PHE A 391 0.24 26.29 5.20
N ASP A 392 0.63 27.21 4.32
CA ASP A 392 -0.23 27.74 3.24
C ASP A 392 0.14 27.16 1.86
N PHE A 393 1.26 26.43 1.78
CA PHE A 393 1.80 25.75 0.60
C PHE A 393 2.19 26.67 -0.57
N VAL A 394 2.22 27.99 -0.36
CA VAL A 394 2.44 28.96 -1.44
C VAL A 394 3.47 30.04 -1.11
N THR A 395 3.70 30.35 0.15
CA THR A 395 4.60 31.44 0.56
C THR A 395 6.01 30.91 0.80
N PRO A 396 7.02 31.28 -0.02
CA PRO A 396 8.41 30.87 0.20
C PRO A 396 9.06 31.64 1.36
N TYR A 397 10.07 31.05 2.00
CA TYR A 397 10.92 31.78 2.95
C TYR A 397 11.76 32.89 2.26
N PRO A 398 12.27 33.89 3.02
CA PRO A 398 13.01 35.02 2.45
C PRO A 398 14.27 34.67 1.64
N ASP A 399 14.87 33.50 1.87
CA ASP A 399 16.07 33.02 1.19
C ASP A 399 15.79 32.03 0.04
N PHE A 400 14.51 31.75 -0.26
CA PHE A 400 14.07 30.94 -1.39
C PHE A 400 13.42 31.83 -2.48
N ASP A 401 14.21 32.21 -3.49
CA ASP A 401 13.76 32.97 -4.65
C ASP A 401 13.04 32.05 -5.65
N LEU A 402 11.74 31.82 -5.44
CA LEU A 402 10.92 30.92 -6.25
C LEU A 402 11.00 31.24 -7.77
N ASP A 403 10.90 32.51 -8.14
CA ASP A 403 11.02 32.97 -9.53
C ASP A 403 12.41 32.68 -10.09
N GLY A 404 13.46 33.06 -9.36
CA GLY A 404 14.85 32.88 -9.78
C GLY A 404 15.26 31.42 -9.89
N ILE A 405 14.80 30.57 -8.97
CA ILE A 405 15.04 29.12 -8.98
C ILE A 405 14.33 28.48 -10.18
N THR A 406 13.05 28.80 -10.39
CA THR A 406 12.27 28.26 -11.51
C THR A 406 12.89 28.65 -12.85
N ALA A 407 13.30 29.91 -13.00
CA ALA A 407 13.98 30.38 -14.19
C ALA A 407 15.31 29.64 -14.42
N TYR A 408 16.09 29.43 -13.35
CA TYR A 408 17.38 28.73 -13.43
C TYR A 408 17.23 27.25 -13.76
N ALA A 409 16.29 26.55 -13.12
CA ALA A 409 15.98 25.15 -13.42
C ALA A 409 15.58 24.97 -14.89
N LYS A 410 14.72 25.87 -15.39
CA LYS A 410 14.32 25.89 -16.81
C LYS A 410 15.49 26.15 -17.77
N GLU A 411 16.41 27.06 -17.43
CA GLU A 411 17.63 27.29 -18.22
C GLU A 411 18.49 26.02 -18.30
N LYS A 412 18.53 25.25 -17.22
CA LYS A 412 19.33 24.03 -17.07
C LYS A 412 18.63 22.77 -17.59
N GLY A 413 17.35 22.86 -17.97
CA GLY A 413 16.56 21.72 -18.43
C GLY A 413 16.16 20.75 -17.32
N VAL A 414 16.12 21.22 -16.07
CA VAL A 414 15.77 20.43 -14.87
C VAL A 414 14.39 20.86 -14.38
N GLN A 415 13.56 19.91 -13.95
CA GLN A 415 12.27 20.17 -13.32
C GLN A 415 12.42 20.38 -11.81
N MET A 416 11.60 21.24 -11.23
CA MET A 416 11.47 21.30 -9.78
C MET A 416 10.36 20.36 -9.32
N ILE A 417 10.60 19.62 -8.23
CA ILE A 417 9.59 18.77 -7.58
C ILE A 417 9.11 19.49 -6.34
N MET A 418 7.79 19.72 -6.26
CA MET A 418 7.17 20.44 -5.16
C MET A 418 7.19 19.61 -3.88
N HIS A 419 7.19 20.25 -2.72
CA HIS A 419 6.98 19.59 -1.43
C HIS A 419 5.78 20.18 -0.68
N HIS A 420 4.83 19.34 -0.32
CA HIS A 420 3.65 19.64 0.50
C HIS A 420 3.60 18.73 1.74
N GLU A 421 4.49 18.96 2.70
CA GLU A 421 4.30 18.41 4.06
C GLU A 421 3.06 19.06 4.69
N THR A 422 2.18 18.27 5.29
CA THR A 422 0.91 18.74 5.85
C THR A 422 0.91 18.80 7.37
N SER A 423 1.89 18.18 8.03
CA SER A 423 1.91 17.88 9.47
C SER A 423 0.60 17.23 9.93
N SER A 424 0.07 16.35 9.08
CA SER A 424 -1.22 15.67 9.20
C SER A 424 -2.43 16.60 9.33
N SER A 425 -2.28 17.88 8.97
CA SER A 425 -3.35 18.87 8.96
C SER A 425 -4.15 18.84 7.66
N VAL A 426 -4.94 17.78 7.50
CA VAL A 426 -5.62 17.45 6.23
C VAL A 426 -6.65 18.48 5.83
N ARG A 427 -7.49 18.95 6.77
CA ARG A 427 -8.45 20.02 6.46
C ARG A 427 -7.76 21.31 6.02
N ASN A 428 -6.61 21.62 6.61
CA ASN A 428 -5.82 22.78 6.20
C ASN A 428 -5.30 22.59 4.77
N TYR A 429 -4.76 21.41 4.46
CA TYR A 429 -4.28 21.10 3.13
C TYR A 429 -5.39 21.17 2.08
N GLU A 430 -6.53 20.55 2.31
CA GLU A 430 -7.68 20.60 1.36
C GLU A 430 -8.16 22.03 1.07
N ARG A 431 -8.10 22.94 2.05
CA ARG A 431 -8.48 24.35 1.87
C ARG A 431 -7.52 25.12 0.95
N HIS A 432 -6.26 24.71 0.89
CA HIS A 432 -5.22 25.35 0.09
C HIS A 432 -4.88 24.55 -1.18
N LEU A 433 -5.43 23.35 -1.35
CA LEU A 433 -5.02 22.40 -2.37
C LEU A 433 -5.12 22.96 -3.80
N ASP A 434 -6.22 23.64 -4.12
CA ASP A 434 -6.40 24.29 -5.43
C ASP A 434 -5.37 25.39 -5.67
N GLU A 435 -5.09 26.23 -4.66
CA GLU A 435 -4.13 27.33 -4.79
C GLU A 435 -2.69 26.79 -4.94
N ALA A 436 -2.35 25.78 -4.15
CA ALA A 436 -1.05 25.11 -4.20
C ALA A 436 -0.82 24.41 -5.56
N TYR A 437 -1.81 23.70 -6.09
CA TYR A 437 -1.70 23.08 -7.41
C TYR A 437 -1.73 24.10 -8.55
N GLN A 438 -2.43 25.23 -8.39
CA GLN A 438 -2.35 26.33 -9.34
C GLN A 438 -0.95 26.94 -9.36
N LEU A 439 -0.32 27.17 -8.20
CA LEU A 439 1.06 27.64 -8.11
C LEU A 439 2.01 26.68 -8.84
N MET A 440 1.89 25.37 -8.57
CA MET A 440 2.66 24.36 -9.29
C MET A 440 2.47 24.46 -10.80
N LYS A 441 1.23 24.65 -11.27
CA LYS A 441 0.95 24.79 -12.70
C LYS A 441 1.57 26.05 -13.30
N ASP A 442 1.51 27.18 -12.59
CA ASP A 442 2.02 28.47 -13.02
C ASP A 442 3.55 28.46 -13.16
N TYR A 443 4.23 27.77 -12.25
CA TYR A 443 5.69 27.63 -12.27
C TYR A 443 6.18 26.37 -13.01
N GLY A 444 5.28 25.50 -13.45
CA GLY A 444 5.61 24.31 -14.23
C GLY A 444 6.24 23.17 -13.43
N TYR A 445 5.83 22.99 -12.17
CA TYR A 445 6.25 21.87 -11.32
C TYR A 445 5.39 20.64 -11.66
N PRO A 446 5.95 19.57 -12.26
CA PRO A 446 5.17 18.45 -12.79
C PRO A 446 4.80 17.41 -11.72
N ALA A 447 5.44 17.45 -10.55
CA ALA A 447 5.27 16.48 -9.49
C ALA A 447 5.34 17.13 -8.10
N VAL A 448 4.65 16.52 -7.13
CA VAL A 448 4.69 16.88 -5.72
C VAL A 448 4.99 15.66 -4.85
N LYS A 449 5.92 15.81 -3.92
CA LYS A 449 6.00 14.98 -2.72
C LYS A 449 5.08 15.58 -1.67
N SER A 450 4.06 14.86 -1.20
CA SER A 450 3.26 15.25 -0.03
C SER A 450 3.61 14.38 1.16
N GLY A 451 3.42 14.90 2.37
CA GLY A 451 3.65 14.16 3.63
C GLY A 451 2.57 14.43 4.68
N TYR A 452 2.39 13.49 5.60
CA TYR A 452 1.40 13.52 6.65
C TYR A 452 2.04 13.08 7.97
N VAL A 453 3.03 13.83 8.44
CA VAL A 453 3.74 13.49 9.68
C VAL A 453 2.96 13.95 10.91
N GLY A 454 2.61 12.99 11.79
CA GLY A 454 2.00 13.20 13.10
C GLY A 454 0.53 12.80 13.16
N ASP A 455 -0.09 12.92 14.34
CA ASP A 455 -1.50 12.52 14.51
C ASP A 455 -2.45 13.33 13.61
N MET A 456 -3.43 12.64 13.02
CA MET A 456 -4.36 13.22 12.03
C MET A 456 -5.22 14.36 12.57
N LEU A 457 -5.39 15.40 11.74
CA LEU A 457 -6.40 16.45 11.89
C LEU A 457 -7.36 16.37 10.68
N PRO A 458 -8.64 15.99 10.88
CA PRO A 458 -9.41 16.12 12.12
C PRO A 458 -9.02 15.11 13.21
N ARG A 459 -8.86 15.63 14.44
CA ARG A 459 -8.41 14.85 15.59
C ARG A 459 -9.36 13.69 15.87
N GLY A 460 -8.78 12.51 16.06
CA GLY A 460 -9.49 11.27 16.35
C GLY A 460 -9.60 10.35 15.13
N GLU A 461 -9.42 10.86 13.92
CA GLU A 461 -9.20 10.01 12.75
C GLU A 461 -7.81 9.39 12.75
N TYR A 462 -7.62 8.37 11.92
CA TYR A 462 -6.35 7.66 11.74
C TYR A 462 -5.93 7.68 10.29
N HIS A 463 -4.63 7.54 10.00
CA HIS A 463 -4.11 7.68 8.63
C HIS A 463 -4.80 6.76 7.62
N TYR A 464 -5.29 5.59 8.06
CA TYR A 464 -5.86 4.58 7.16
C TYR A 464 -7.37 4.38 7.34
N SER A 465 -8.07 5.32 7.99
CA SER A 465 -9.54 5.30 8.09
C SER A 465 -10.18 5.60 6.73
N GLN A 466 -11.48 5.32 6.57
CA GLN A 466 -12.21 5.63 5.34
C GLN A 466 -12.11 7.13 4.99
N TRP A 467 -12.11 8.01 6.01
CA TRP A 467 -12.02 9.45 5.81
C TRP A 467 -10.71 9.82 5.12
N LEU A 468 -9.58 9.27 5.59
CA LEU A 468 -8.26 9.59 5.04
C LEU A 468 -8.00 8.89 3.71
N VAL A 469 -8.49 7.66 3.52
CA VAL A 469 -8.51 7.02 2.19
C VAL A 469 -9.19 7.92 1.16
N ASN A 470 -10.32 8.53 1.53
CA ASN A 470 -11.03 9.48 0.67
C ASN A 470 -10.25 10.79 0.44
N HIS A 471 -9.53 11.30 1.46
CA HIS A 471 -8.65 12.46 1.29
C HIS A 471 -7.53 12.18 0.27
N TYR A 472 -6.80 11.08 0.39
CA TYR A 472 -5.70 10.77 -0.53
C TYR A 472 -6.22 10.60 -1.96
N GLN A 473 -7.36 9.92 -2.12
CA GLN A 473 -8.03 9.80 -3.41
C GLN A 473 -8.40 11.19 -3.97
N TYR A 474 -9.00 12.07 -3.16
CA TYR A 474 -9.33 13.43 -3.55
C TYR A 474 -8.09 14.22 -4.02
N ALA A 475 -6.97 14.15 -3.28
CA ALA A 475 -5.73 14.84 -3.66
C ALA A 475 -5.18 14.34 -5.00
N VAL A 476 -5.19 13.03 -5.24
CA VAL A 476 -4.72 12.43 -6.51
C VAL A 476 -5.61 12.80 -7.69
N GLU A 477 -6.94 12.74 -7.52
CA GLU A 477 -7.90 13.14 -8.57
C GLU A 477 -7.76 14.62 -8.90
N LYS A 478 -7.64 15.45 -7.86
CA LYS A 478 -7.46 16.88 -8.01
C LYS A 478 -6.14 17.22 -8.72
N ALA A 479 -5.05 16.55 -8.36
CA ALA A 479 -3.76 16.71 -9.04
C ALA A 479 -3.85 16.35 -10.54
N ALA A 480 -4.65 15.35 -10.91
CA ALA A 480 -4.85 14.96 -12.30
C ALA A 480 -5.54 16.08 -13.13
N GLU A 481 -6.44 16.88 -12.53
CA GLU A 481 -7.04 18.07 -13.18
C GLU A 481 -5.97 19.10 -13.58
N TYR A 482 -4.91 19.22 -12.78
CA TYR A 482 -3.79 20.14 -13.02
C TYR A 482 -2.65 19.50 -13.84
N GLN A 483 -2.73 18.20 -14.13
CA GLN A 483 -1.67 17.39 -14.74
C GLN A 483 -0.41 17.32 -13.86
N ILE A 484 -0.61 17.02 -12.58
CA ILE A 484 0.45 16.88 -11.56
C ILE A 484 0.54 15.42 -11.12
N MET A 485 1.78 14.92 -11.02
CA MET A 485 2.08 13.61 -10.45
C MET A 485 2.24 13.72 -8.93
N VAL A 486 1.81 12.70 -8.21
CA VAL A 486 1.79 12.67 -6.74
C VAL A 486 2.66 11.53 -6.23
N ASN A 487 3.54 11.89 -5.31
CA ASN A 487 4.27 10.99 -4.42
C ASN A 487 3.83 11.27 -2.99
N ALA A 488 3.03 10.40 -2.37
CA ALA A 488 2.50 10.66 -1.03
C ALA A 488 3.17 9.78 0.03
N HIS A 489 4.00 10.40 0.88
CA HIS A 489 4.56 9.81 2.10
C HIS A 489 3.48 9.74 3.20
N GLU A 490 3.64 8.84 4.18
CA GLU A 490 2.70 8.51 5.29
C GLU A 490 1.26 8.09 4.92
N ALA A 491 0.86 8.21 3.65
CA ALA A 491 -0.48 7.86 3.18
C ALA A 491 -0.78 6.36 3.36
N VAL A 492 -2.03 5.98 3.12
CA VAL A 492 -2.40 4.56 3.06
C VAL A 492 -1.57 3.83 2.01
N ARG A 493 -1.00 2.67 2.38
CA ARG A 493 -0.24 1.81 1.47
C ARG A 493 -1.02 1.47 0.18
N PRO A 494 -0.35 1.42 -0.98
CA PRO A 494 -1.04 1.32 -2.26
C PRO A 494 -1.64 -0.07 -2.50
N THR A 495 -2.74 -0.12 -3.25
CA THR A 495 -3.54 -1.33 -3.52
C THR A 495 -3.87 -1.48 -5.02
N GLY A 496 -2.98 -0.99 -5.87
CA GLY A 496 -3.09 -1.02 -7.34
C GLY A 496 -3.83 0.17 -7.95
N VAL A 497 -4.22 1.16 -7.13
CA VAL A 497 -5.00 2.35 -7.55
C VAL A 497 -4.32 3.13 -8.68
N ALA A 498 -2.99 3.04 -8.81
CA ALA A 498 -2.26 3.65 -9.90
C ALA A 498 -2.64 3.13 -11.31
N ARG A 499 -3.29 1.96 -11.44
CA ARG A 499 -3.92 1.58 -12.73
C ARG A 499 -5.05 2.54 -13.10
N THR A 500 -5.88 2.89 -12.14
CA THR A 500 -7.00 3.83 -12.30
C THR A 500 -6.48 5.27 -12.41
N TRP A 501 -5.52 5.64 -11.57
CA TRP A 501 -4.95 6.98 -11.45
C TRP A 501 -3.42 6.95 -11.58
N PRO A 502 -2.90 6.84 -12.81
CA PRO A 502 -1.46 6.67 -13.05
C PRO A 502 -0.60 7.88 -12.69
N ASN A 503 -1.20 8.99 -12.28
CA ASN A 503 -0.47 10.12 -11.72
C ASN A 503 -0.07 9.91 -10.26
N LEU A 504 -0.61 8.91 -9.55
CA LEU A 504 -0.05 8.41 -8.29
C LEU A 504 1.19 7.57 -8.61
N ILE A 505 2.34 8.23 -8.72
CA ILE A 505 3.58 7.64 -9.23
C ILE A 505 4.37 6.88 -8.16
N ALA A 506 4.19 7.22 -6.90
CA ALA A 506 4.82 6.54 -5.77
C ALA A 506 4.11 6.88 -4.45
N ASN A 507 4.41 6.09 -3.43
CA ASN A 507 4.17 6.41 -2.03
C ASN A 507 5.41 6.00 -1.24
N GLU A 508 5.61 6.52 -0.04
CA GLU A 508 6.51 5.87 0.92
C GLU A 508 5.77 4.73 1.61
N SER A 509 4.91 5.03 2.60
CA SER A 509 3.96 4.11 3.25
C SER A 509 4.59 2.79 3.72
N ALA A 510 5.85 2.87 4.14
CA ALA A 510 6.66 1.81 4.73
C ALA A 510 7.99 2.43 5.16
N ARG A 511 8.72 1.77 6.05
CA ARG A 511 10.03 2.24 6.51
C ARG A 511 11.02 2.47 5.34
N GLY A 512 11.29 3.73 5.00
CA GLY A 512 12.17 4.14 3.89
C GLY A 512 13.66 4.25 4.27
N THR A 513 14.46 4.88 3.40
CA THR A 513 15.88 5.14 3.66
C THR A 513 16.10 6.19 4.74
N GLU A 514 15.14 7.09 5.01
CA GLU A 514 15.24 8.04 6.12
C GLU A 514 15.52 7.37 7.48
N TYR A 515 14.93 6.21 7.73
CA TYR A 515 15.18 5.45 8.94
C TYR A 515 16.60 4.87 9.06
N GLN A 516 17.36 4.85 7.97
CA GLN A 516 18.81 4.60 8.04
C GLN A 516 19.56 5.73 8.76
N ALA A 517 19.03 6.95 8.76
CA ALA A 517 19.51 8.04 9.62
C ALA A 517 18.93 7.99 11.03
N PHE A 518 17.88 7.21 11.28
CA PHE A 518 17.18 7.09 12.57
C PHE A 518 17.47 5.79 13.33
N GLY A 519 18.66 5.22 13.12
CA GLY A 519 19.14 4.03 13.82
C GLY A 519 19.35 2.81 12.92
N GLY A 520 19.00 2.91 11.65
CA GLY A 520 19.16 1.83 10.68
C GLY A 520 17.84 1.12 10.37
N ASN A 521 17.79 0.50 9.19
CA ASN A 521 16.84 -0.59 8.90
C ASN A 521 17.56 -1.93 9.06
N LYS A 522 16.82 -3.01 9.27
CA LYS A 522 17.41 -4.36 9.26
C LYS A 522 18.03 -4.67 7.88
N ALA A 523 19.15 -5.39 7.88
CA ALA A 523 19.87 -5.71 6.64
C ALA A 523 19.03 -6.50 5.61
N ASN A 524 18.01 -7.25 6.05
CA ASN A 524 17.12 -8.00 5.18
C ASN A 524 15.91 -7.18 4.67
N HIS A 525 15.73 -5.93 5.11
CA HIS A 525 14.53 -5.12 4.84
C HIS A 525 14.18 -5.02 3.34
N VAL A 526 15.18 -4.71 2.51
CA VAL A 526 15.03 -4.56 1.05
C VAL A 526 14.78 -5.87 0.31
N THR A 527 14.97 -7.02 0.98
CA THR A 527 14.62 -8.35 0.43
C THR A 527 13.20 -8.80 0.85
N ILE A 528 12.50 -8.01 1.68
CA ILE A 528 11.12 -8.27 2.12
C ILE A 528 10.16 -7.32 1.41
N LEU A 529 10.48 -6.02 1.35
CA LEU A 529 9.61 -4.99 0.76
C LEU A 529 9.00 -5.35 -0.61
N PRO A 530 9.74 -5.98 -1.56
CA PRO A 530 9.17 -6.38 -2.85
C PRO A 530 8.06 -7.44 -2.75
N PHE A 531 8.09 -8.29 -1.73
CA PHE A 531 7.08 -9.32 -1.46
C PHE A 531 5.90 -8.82 -0.62
N THR A 532 6.01 -7.61 -0.06
CA THR A 532 5.01 -7.03 0.84
C THR A 532 4.59 -5.66 0.33
N ARG A 533 5.29 -4.60 0.72
CA ARG A 533 4.95 -3.20 0.42
C ARG A 533 4.78 -2.91 -1.08
N GLN A 534 5.57 -3.53 -1.96
CA GLN A 534 5.45 -3.27 -3.41
C GLN A 534 4.28 -4.00 -4.07
N ILE A 535 3.64 -4.96 -3.39
CA ILE A 535 2.43 -5.63 -3.87
C ILE A 535 1.26 -4.63 -3.76
N GLY A 536 1.09 -3.81 -4.79
CA GLY A 536 0.05 -2.79 -4.87
C GLY A 536 0.53 -1.45 -5.40
N GLY A 537 1.83 -1.17 -5.37
CA GLY A 537 2.35 0.04 -5.98
C GLY A 537 3.82 0.30 -5.68
N PRO A 538 4.46 1.13 -6.51
CA PRO A 538 5.86 1.51 -6.32
C PRO A 538 6.09 2.20 -4.96
N MET A 539 7.34 2.15 -4.52
CA MET A 539 7.79 2.81 -3.29
C MET A 539 8.83 3.86 -3.64
N ASP A 540 8.66 5.08 -3.15
CA ASP A 540 9.73 6.07 -3.10
C ASP A 540 10.66 5.74 -1.93
N TYR A 541 11.50 4.71 -2.10
CA TYR A 541 12.41 4.22 -1.06
C TYR A 541 13.61 5.14 -0.81
N THR A 542 13.83 6.10 -1.71
CA THR A 542 14.98 7.02 -1.74
C THR A 542 16.36 6.33 -1.62
N PRO A 543 16.72 5.40 -2.53
CA PRO A 543 18.00 4.69 -2.48
C PRO A 543 19.20 5.58 -2.85
N GLY A 544 20.39 4.99 -2.81
CA GLY A 544 21.59 5.56 -3.41
C GLY A 544 22.50 6.30 -2.44
N VAL A 545 22.46 5.98 -1.14
CA VAL A 545 23.41 6.56 -0.17
C VAL A 545 24.78 5.90 -0.32
N PHE A 546 25.82 6.67 -0.65
CA PHE A 546 27.19 6.19 -0.87
C PHE A 546 28.06 6.35 0.37
N GLU A 547 27.81 7.37 1.20
CA GLU A 547 28.43 7.50 2.52
C GLU A 547 27.54 6.87 3.59
N MET A 548 27.92 5.67 4.04
CA MET A 548 27.12 4.90 4.98
C MET A 548 27.20 5.45 6.41
N ASP A 549 28.29 6.15 6.75
CA ASP A 549 28.43 6.81 8.04
C ASP A 549 27.73 8.18 7.99
N VAL A 550 26.51 8.21 8.53
CA VAL A 550 25.59 9.35 8.42
C VAL A 550 26.02 10.49 9.36
N PHE A 551 25.74 11.75 8.98
CA PHE A 551 26.16 12.94 9.72
C PHE A 551 25.79 12.91 11.22
N ASN A 552 24.60 12.44 11.58
CA ASN A 552 24.13 12.32 12.97
C ASN A 552 24.72 11.12 13.75
N GLY A 553 25.64 10.36 13.15
CA GLY A 553 26.28 9.19 13.76
C GLY A 553 25.50 7.88 13.60
N SER A 554 24.39 7.87 12.84
CA SER A 554 23.76 6.62 12.39
C SER A 554 24.59 5.93 11.30
N HIS A 555 24.21 4.70 10.95
CA HIS A 555 24.89 3.93 9.90
C HIS A 555 23.87 3.25 9.00
N VAL A 556 23.98 3.51 7.69
CA VAL A 556 23.17 2.83 6.68
C VAL A 556 23.60 1.36 6.60
N ASN A 557 22.71 0.45 6.96
CA ASN A 557 22.99 -1.00 6.97
C ASN A 557 22.99 -1.61 5.57
N SER A 558 23.93 -1.18 4.73
CA SER A 558 24.04 -1.56 3.32
C SER A 558 25.50 -1.56 2.87
N THR A 559 25.75 -2.15 1.70
CA THR A 559 26.98 -1.85 0.94
C THR A 559 26.64 -0.85 -0.17
N LEU A 560 27.66 -0.20 -0.74
CA LEU A 560 27.50 0.68 -1.89
C LEU A 560 26.90 -0.07 -3.09
N ALA A 561 27.35 -1.31 -3.35
CA ALA A 561 26.80 -2.13 -4.44
C ALA A 561 25.33 -2.51 -4.20
N ASN A 562 24.93 -2.77 -2.96
CA ASN A 562 23.52 -3.01 -2.63
C ASN A 562 22.68 -1.76 -2.93
N GLN A 563 23.16 -0.55 -2.62
CA GLN A 563 22.45 0.69 -2.95
C GLN A 563 22.27 0.89 -4.47
N LEU A 564 23.25 0.46 -5.28
CA LEU A 564 23.09 0.43 -6.73
C LEU A 564 22.02 -0.58 -7.17
N ALA A 565 21.99 -1.77 -6.57
CA ALA A 565 21.02 -2.80 -6.90
C ALA A 565 19.57 -2.37 -6.68
N LEU A 566 19.31 -1.49 -5.70
CA LEU A 566 17.96 -1.02 -5.36
C LEU A 566 17.25 -0.31 -6.52
N TYR A 567 17.97 0.35 -7.44
CA TYR A 567 17.37 0.95 -8.63
C TYR A 567 16.73 -0.08 -9.58
N VAL A 568 17.02 -1.38 -9.39
CA VAL A 568 16.41 -2.50 -10.11
C VAL A 568 15.53 -3.34 -9.19
N THR A 569 15.97 -3.66 -7.97
CA THR A 569 15.25 -4.57 -7.08
C THR A 569 14.06 -3.92 -6.36
N MET A 570 14.12 -2.61 -6.12
CA MET A 570 13.02 -1.81 -5.58
C MET A 570 12.37 -1.01 -6.72
N TYR A 571 11.38 -1.61 -7.38
CA TYR A 571 10.74 -0.96 -8.52
C TYR A 571 10.03 0.35 -8.12
N SER A 572 10.30 1.40 -8.89
CA SER A 572 9.56 2.66 -8.87
C SER A 572 9.79 3.44 -10.17
N PRO A 573 8.74 4.07 -10.75
CA PRO A 573 8.90 5.05 -11.83
C PRO A 573 9.45 6.39 -11.31
N LEU A 574 9.56 6.56 -10.00
CA LEU A 574 10.17 7.70 -9.33
C LEU A 574 11.37 7.22 -8.51
N GLN A 575 12.58 7.59 -8.91
CA GLN A 575 13.81 7.12 -8.25
C GLN A 575 14.67 8.29 -7.80
N MET A 576 14.92 8.38 -6.50
CA MET A 576 15.85 9.34 -5.94
C MET A 576 17.30 8.83 -6.02
N ALA A 577 18.25 9.73 -6.19
CA ALA A 577 19.61 9.58 -5.70
C ALA A 577 19.74 10.45 -4.44
N ALA A 578 19.58 9.79 -3.29
CA ALA A 578 19.34 10.44 -2.00
C ALA A 578 20.54 11.19 -1.39
N ASP A 579 21.77 10.79 -1.71
CA ASP A 579 22.97 11.29 -1.04
C ASP A 579 23.31 12.73 -1.48
N TYR A 580 24.27 13.33 -0.76
CA TYR A 580 24.84 14.60 -1.13
C TYR A 580 25.57 14.52 -2.49
N PRO A 581 25.47 15.55 -3.35
CA PRO A 581 26.28 15.68 -4.56
C PRO A 581 27.77 15.40 -4.35
N GLU A 582 28.34 15.87 -3.24
CA GLU A 582 29.74 15.65 -2.85
C GLU A 582 30.10 14.18 -2.69
N ASN A 583 29.18 13.38 -2.12
CA ASN A 583 29.42 11.96 -1.88
C ASN A 583 29.41 11.18 -3.18
N TYR A 584 28.51 11.49 -4.11
CA TYR A 584 28.55 10.91 -5.45
C TYR A 584 29.87 11.20 -6.18
N MET A 585 30.42 12.41 -6.00
CA MET A 585 31.68 12.82 -6.63
C MET A 585 32.93 12.20 -5.99
N ARG A 586 32.81 11.57 -4.83
CA ARG A 586 33.87 10.72 -4.27
C ARG A 586 33.90 9.32 -4.92
N PHE A 587 32.80 8.88 -5.52
CA PHE A 587 32.64 7.57 -6.16
C PHE A 587 32.01 7.67 -7.56
N PRO A 588 32.61 8.44 -8.49
CA PRO A 588 32.02 8.72 -9.81
C PRO A 588 31.89 7.47 -10.69
N ASP A 589 32.73 6.46 -10.47
CA ASP A 589 32.67 5.16 -11.13
C ASP A 589 31.43 4.36 -10.75
N ALA A 590 31.09 4.32 -9.46
CA ALA A 590 29.85 3.71 -8.98
C ALA A 590 28.61 4.50 -9.39
N PHE A 591 28.68 5.84 -9.32
CA PHE A 591 27.58 6.73 -9.66
C PHE A 591 27.12 6.59 -11.12
N GLN A 592 28.01 6.13 -12.01
CA GLN A 592 27.68 5.87 -13.39
C GLN A 592 26.49 4.91 -13.55
N PHE A 593 26.34 3.90 -12.69
CA PHE A 593 25.17 3.02 -12.73
C PHE A 593 23.85 3.77 -12.45
N ILE A 594 23.85 4.66 -11.45
CA ILE A 594 22.66 5.48 -11.11
C ILE A 594 22.31 6.39 -12.28
N LYS A 595 23.29 6.92 -13.02
CA LYS A 595 23.04 7.74 -14.21
C LYS A 595 22.43 6.91 -15.34
N ASP A 596 22.94 5.71 -15.58
CA ASP A 596 22.55 4.87 -16.72
C ASP A 596 21.24 4.09 -16.51
N VAL A 597 20.90 3.72 -15.26
CA VAL A 597 19.74 2.86 -14.96
C VAL A 597 18.43 3.49 -15.42
N ALA A 598 17.61 2.70 -16.12
CA ALA A 598 16.27 3.10 -16.56
C ALA A 598 15.25 3.11 -15.41
N LEU A 599 14.06 3.65 -15.68
CA LEU A 599 12.96 3.75 -14.70
C LEU A 599 11.69 3.00 -15.13
N ASP A 600 11.55 2.71 -16.43
CA ASP A 600 10.38 2.08 -17.04
C ASP A 600 10.84 0.88 -17.86
N TRP A 601 10.09 -0.21 -17.77
CA TRP A 601 10.57 -1.53 -18.17
C TRP A 601 9.63 -2.16 -19.20
N GLU A 602 10.22 -2.70 -20.28
CA GLU A 602 9.49 -3.54 -21.24
C GLU A 602 9.18 -4.90 -20.63
N LYS A 603 10.10 -5.43 -19.83
CA LYS A 603 10.01 -6.77 -19.25
C LYS A 603 10.85 -6.88 -17.98
N SER A 604 10.32 -7.59 -17.00
CA SER A 604 11.04 -7.96 -15.79
C SER A 604 11.15 -9.48 -15.65
N LEU A 605 12.32 -9.94 -15.21
CA LEU A 605 12.63 -11.34 -14.93
C LEU A 605 13.12 -11.46 -13.49
N TYR A 606 12.34 -12.11 -12.64
CA TYR A 606 12.70 -12.41 -11.26
C TYR A 606 13.55 -13.70 -11.26
N LEU A 607 14.87 -13.54 -11.25
CA LEU A 607 15.83 -14.62 -11.45
C LEU A 607 16.01 -15.48 -10.19
N GLU A 608 16.12 -14.81 -9.05
CA GLU A 608 16.29 -15.43 -7.73
C GLU A 608 15.46 -14.65 -6.72
N ALA A 609 14.76 -15.35 -5.84
CA ALA A 609 13.81 -14.74 -4.93
C ALA A 609 13.65 -15.63 -3.69
N GLU A 610 14.00 -15.10 -2.52
CA GLU A 610 13.66 -15.68 -1.22
C GLU A 610 13.44 -14.53 -0.22
N PRO A 611 12.19 -14.33 0.27
CA PRO A 611 11.84 -13.19 1.13
C PRO A 611 12.68 -13.19 2.40
N GLY A 612 13.34 -12.07 2.70
CA GLY A 612 14.21 -11.94 3.86
C GLY A 612 15.67 -12.40 3.65
N TYR A 613 16.01 -12.94 2.48
CA TYR A 613 17.34 -13.51 2.23
C TYR A 613 18.02 -12.93 0.98
N TYR A 614 17.37 -12.98 -0.20
CA TYR A 614 17.96 -12.46 -1.45
C TYR A 614 16.91 -12.19 -2.52
N LEU A 615 17.24 -11.29 -3.45
CA LEU A 615 16.41 -10.97 -4.61
C LEU A 615 17.29 -10.54 -5.79
N THR A 616 17.26 -11.30 -6.88
CA THR A 616 17.95 -10.95 -8.13
C THR A 616 16.92 -10.70 -9.22
N ILE A 617 16.93 -9.50 -9.82
CA ILE A 617 16.02 -9.14 -10.91
C ILE A 617 16.83 -8.66 -12.10
N ALA A 618 16.46 -9.13 -13.30
CA ALA A 618 16.89 -8.55 -14.55
C ALA A 618 15.71 -7.84 -15.21
N ARG A 619 15.88 -6.58 -15.58
CA ARG A 619 14.84 -5.79 -16.24
C ARG A 619 15.34 -5.22 -17.56
N LYS A 620 14.49 -5.30 -18.59
CA LYS A 620 14.75 -4.76 -19.91
C LYS A 620 14.18 -3.36 -19.99
N ALA A 621 15.02 -2.35 -20.19
CA ALA A 621 14.59 -0.97 -20.31
C ALA A 621 13.68 -0.79 -21.54
N LYS A 622 12.58 -0.06 -21.34
CA LYS A 622 11.55 0.14 -22.36
C LYS A 622 12.12 0.85 -23.59
N ASP A 623 11.84 0.31 -24.77
CA ASP A 623 12.24 0.84 -26.08
C ASP A 623 13.76 0.95 -26.35
N THR A 624 14.65 0.47 -25.47
CA THR A 624 16.11 0.54 -25.70
C THR A 624 16.77 -0.80 -26.06
N GLY A 625 16.22 -1.92 -25.56
CA GLY A 625 16.85 -3.24 -25.69
C GLY A 625 17.90 -3.56 -24.62
N GLU A 626 18.25 -2.61 -23.77
CA GLU A 626 19.25 -2.75 -22.71
C GLU A 626 18.68 -3.48 -21.50
N TRP A 627 19.54 -4.21 -20.79
CA TRP A 627 19.17 -4.94 -19.58
C TRP A 627 19.95 -4.43 -18.38
N PHE A 628 19.25 -4.27 -17.27
CA PHE A 628 19.80 -3.90 -15.98
C PHE A 628 19.56 -5.03 -14.99
N VAL A 629 20.53 -5.28 -14.11
CA VAL A 629 20.47 -6.36 -13.12
C VAL A 629 20.79 -5.78 -11.75
N GLY A 630 19.97 -6.12 -10.76
CA GLY A 630 20.24 -5.86 -9.35
C GLY A 630 20.13 -7.14 -8.53
N ASN A 631 20.94 -7.24 -7.48
CA ASN A 631 20.97 -8.32 -6.49
C ASN A 631 21.10 -7.76 -5.07
#